data_AF-A0A843GEI2-F1
#
_entry.id   AF-A0A843GEI2-F1
#
_cell.length_a   1.000
_cell.length_b   1.000
_cell.length_c   1.000
_cell.angle_alpha   90.00
_cell.angle_beta   90.00
_cell.angle_gamma   90.00
#
_symmetry.space_group_name_H-M   'P 1'
#
loop_
_entity.id
_entity.type
_entity.pdbx_description
1 polymer ?
#
loop_
_entity_poly.entity_id
_entity_poly.type
_entity_poly.pdbx_seq_one_letter_code
_entity_poly.pdbx_strand_id
1 'polypeptide(L)'
;MLKIFEDLGYKKQICKTCGNEFYSQVDRETCGDAPCDEYGFIGNPATDKPYDLYEIQETFRSFLEKEGHEHISRYPTLAKRWRDDVFLVGASIFCFQPWITSGLVEPPANPLEVEQPSIRLNDVDNVGRTGRHMTCFTMGSHTVINKPENFIYWEDETIRLCHEFFKSIGINTEEITFIKSWWKGGGNEGPCYEVCCRGVELATLVFMQYKTLENGDKEEIPIKVVDTGYGLERIAWISQGTPTAYDACFAPVVDKLKEITNVEVNEEILARNAEIAGMMDIEDIGDIRELRQQVADSLNISLEEYLENAEP
;
A
#
# COMPACT_ATOMS: atom_id res chain seq x y z
N MET A 1 -23.42 5.43 -5.79
CA MET A 1 -22.38 5.96 -4.89
C MET A 1 -22.73 5.45 -3.50
N LEU A 2 -21.74 4.97 -2.74
CA LEU A 2 -21.99 4.57 -1.36
C LEU A 2 -22.35 5.79 -0.52
N LYS A 3 -23.22 5.62 0.47
CA LYS A 3 -23.68 6.74 1.30
C LYS A 3 -22.51 7.38 2.05
N ILE A 4 -21.53 6.58 2.50
CA ILE A 4 -20.37 7.11 3.22
C ILE A 4 -19.58 8.14 2.41
N PHE A 5 -19.46 7.97 1.10
CA PHE A 5 -18.75 8.94 0.26
C PHE A 5 -19.48 10.29 0.27
N GLU A 6 -20.81 10.28 0.18
CA GLU A 6 -21.62 11.50 0.26
C GLU A 6 -21.51 12.15 1.66
N ASP A 7 -21.62 11.35 2.72
CA ASP A 7 -21.54 11.82 4.12
C ASP A 7 -20.17 12.45 4.44
N LEU A 8 -19.09 11.93 3.84
CA LEU A 8 -17.73 12.47 3.95
C LEU A 8 -17.41 13.52 2.89
N GLY A 9 -18.35 13.89 2.00
CA GLY A 9 -18.15 14.93 0.98
C GLY A 9 -17.32 14.52 -0.24
N TYR A 10 -17.08 13.23 -0.45
CA TYR A 10 -16.47 12.71 -1.65
C TYR A 10 -17.46 12.67 -2.82
N LYS A 11 -16.98 13.07 -4.00
CA LYS A 11 -17.70 12.98 -5.27
C LYS A 11 -16.98 12.05 -6.23
N LYS A 12 -17.77 11.30 -6.99
CA LYS A 12 -17.30 10.43 -8.08
C LYS A 12 -16.80 11.28 -9.23
N GLN A 13 -15.62 10.94 -9.72
CA GLN A 13 -14.95 11.55 -10.86
C GLN A 13 -14.34 10.43 -11.73
N ILE A 14 -13.97 10.77 -12.98
CA ILE A 14 -13.32 9.86 -13.92
C ILE A 14 -11.95 10.44 -14.26
N CYS A 15 -10.90 9.64 -14.09
CA CYS A 15 -9.54 10.08 -14.40
C CYS A 15 -9.40 10.32 -15.90
N LYS A 16 -8.93 11.50 -16.31
CA LYS A 16 -8.71 11.82 -17.72
C LYS A 16 -7.56 11.01 -18.34
N THR A 17 -6.63 10.52 -17.52
CA THR A 17 -5.44 9.78 -17.97
C THR A 17 -5.73 8.28 -18.13
N CYS A 18 -6.13 7.60 -17.05
CA CYS A 18 -6.36 6.14 -17.08
C CYS A 18 -7.82 5.73 -17.28
N GLY A 19 -8.78 6.67 -17.19
CA GLY A 19 -10.21 6.36 -17.31
C GLY A 19 -10.84 5.71 -16.07
N ASN A 20 -10.07 5.44 -15.01
CA ASN A 20 -10.59 4.84 -13.78
C ASN A 20 -11.61 5.76 -13.10
N GLU A 21 -12.63 5.12 -12.50
CA GLU A 21 -13.55 5.78 -11.57
C GLU A 21 -12.84 6.00 -10.24
N PHE A 22 -12.86 7.22 -9.72
CA PHE A 22 -12.31 7.53 -8.41
C PHE A 22 -13.20 8.52 -7.65
N TYR A 23 -12.98 8.64 -6.34
CA TYR A 23 -13.71 9.51 -5.43
C TYR A 23 -12.74 10.49 -4.78
N SER A 24 -13.08 11.78 -4.76
CA SER A 24 -12.29 12.84 -4.12
C SER A 24 -13.22 13.93 -3.56
N GLN A 25 -12.81 14.64 -2.50
CA GLN A 25 -13.58 15.75 -1.94
C GLN A 25 -13.48 17.02 -2.81
N VAL A 26 -12.39 17.18 -3.56
CA VAL A 26 -12.15 18.32 -4.47
C VAL A 26 -12.27 17.91 -5.93
N ASP A 27 -12.53 18.87 -6.83
CA ASP A 27 -12.48 18.57 -8.27
C ASP A 27 -11.03 18.40 -8.70
N ARG A 28 -10.72 17.29 -9.38
CA ARG A 28 -9.40 17.01 -9.94
C ARG A 28 -9.50 16.20 -11.22
N GLU A 29 -8.53 16.36 -12.10
CA GLU A 29 -8.56 15.74 -13.43
C GLU A 29 -8.05 14.29 -13.45
N THR A 30 -7.24 13.92 -12.45
CA THR A 30 -6.50 12.67 -12.35
C THR A 30 -6.81 11.94 -11.04
N CYS A 31 -6.57 10.62 -11.01
CA CYS A 31 -6.99 9.76 -9.90
C CYS A 31 -6.15 9.87 -8.63
N GLY A 32 -5.01 10.57 -8.64
CA GLY A 32 -4.15 10.76 -7.46
C GLY A 32 -3.11 9.66 -7.24
N ASP A 33 -2.92 8.78 -8.22
CA ASP A 33 -1.95 7.67 -8.18
C ASP A 33 -1.02 7.72 -9.39
N ALA A 34 0.22 7.27 -9.21
CA ALA A 34 1.15 7.12 -10.32
C ALA A 34 0.72 5.95 -11.23
N PRO A 35 0.81 6.08 -12.57
CA PRO A 35 1.48 7.12 -13.33
C PRO A 35 0.57 8.30 -13.75
N CYS A 36 -0.61 8.48 -13.15
CA CYS A 36 -1.48 9.62 -13.47
C CYS A 36 -1.06 10.91 -12.75
N ASP A 37 -0.46 10.78 -11.56
CA ASP A 37 0.05 11.87 -10.74
C ASP A 37 1.47 11.53 -10.27
N GLU A 38 2.41 12.48 -10.37
CA GLU A 38 3.77 12.34 -9.82
C GLU A 38 3.75 12.34 -8.28
N TYR A 39 4.83 11.82 -7.67
CA TYR A 39 5.01 11.88 -6.23
C TYR A 39 5.19 13.32 -5.75
N GLY A 40 4.15 13.88 -5.13
CA GLY A 40 4.14 15.26 -4.63
C GLY A 40 4.60 15.42 -3.18
N PHE A 41 5.06 14.33 -2.55
CA PHE A 41 5.38 14.30 -1.12
C PHE A 41 6.88 14.28 -0.79
N ILE A 42 7.75 14.03 -1.78
CA ILE A 42 9.21 14.03 -1.56
C ILE A 42 9.66 15.48 -1.33
N GLY A 43 10.33 15.73 -0.20
CA GLY A 43 10.63 17.08 0.30
C GLY A 43 9.41 17.86 0.82
N ASN A 44 8.21 17.28 0.77
CA ASN A 44 6.95 17.91 1.16
C ASN A 44 6.03 16.88 1.86
N PRO A 45 6.29 16.53 3.14
CA PRO A 45 5.53 15.49 3.85
C PRO A 45 4.03 15.75 3.90
N ALA A 46 3.22 14.68 3.91
CA ALA A 46 1.76 14.77 3.89
C ALA A 46 1.11 14.81 5.28
N THR A 47 1.87 14.64 6.36
CA THR A 47 1.39 14.56 7.74
C THR A 47 1.88 15.74 8.58
N ASP A 48 1.24 15.96 9.74
CA ASP A 48 1.61 17.03 10.68
C ASP A 48 2.97 16.81 11.35
N LYS A 49 3.42 15.56 11.43
CA LYS A 49 4.71 15.15 11.97
C LYS A 49 5.25 13.92 11.21
N PRO A 50 6.57 13.70 11.19
CA PRO A 50 7.13 12.44 10.71
C PRO A 50 6.77 11.29 11.65
N TYR A 51 6.61 10.10 11.08
CA TYR A 51 6.47 8.84 11.79
C TYR A 51 7.55 7.87 11.31
N ASP A 52 8.28 7.28 12.24
CA ASP A 52 9.06 6.08 11.93
C ASP A 52 8.15 4.84 11.80
N LEU A 53 8.73 3.71 11.34
CA LEU A 53 7.97 2.49 11.11
C LEU A 53 7.35 1.90 12.40
N TYR A 54 7.99 2.10 13.55
CA TYR A 54 7.48 1.62 14.83
C TYR A 54 6.33 2.49 15.32
N GLU A 55 6.50 3.82 15.26
CA GLU A 55 5.47 4.78 15.64
C GLU A 55 4.21 4.64 14.79
N ILE A 56 4.32 4.41 13.48
CA ILE A 56 3.14 4.23 12.63
C ILE A 56 2.43 2.90 12.89
N GLN A 57 3.15 1.82 13.19
CA GLN A 57 2.56 0.54 13.61
C GLN A 57 1.76 0.71 14.91
N GLU A 58 2.35 1.31 15.94
CA GLU A 58 1.65 1.57 17.20
C GLU A 58 0.45 2.51 17.02
N THR A 59 0.58 3.53 16.17
CA THR A 59 -0.50 4.48 15.88
C THR A 59 -1.67 3.79 15.18
N PHE A 60 -1.39 2.94 14.18
CA PHE A 60 -2.38 2.16 13.46
C PHE A 60 -3.14 1.19 14.38
N ARG A 61 -2.41 0.39 15.18
CA ARG A 61 -2.99 -0.48 16.20
C ARG A 61 -3.85 0.28 17.18
N SER A 62 -3.30 1.34 17.78
CA SER A 62 -4.00 2.13 18.80
C SER A 62 -5.27 2.79 18.26
N PHE A 63 -5.29 3.15 16.98
CA PHE A 63 -6.49 3.65 16.31
C PHE A 63 -7.55 2.55 16.22
N LEU A 64 -7.20 1.38 15.69
CA LEU A 64 -8.15 0.28 15.47
C LEU A 64 -8.66 -0.34 16.77
N GLU A 65 -7.82 -0.44 17.81
CA GLU A 65 -8.23 -0.89 19.15
C GLU A 65 -9.30 0.04 19.75
N LYS A 66 -9.18 1.36 19.55
CA LYS A 66 -10.21 2.33 19.99
C LYS A 66 -11.51 2.19 19.21
N GLU A 67 -11.43 1.78 17.95
CA GLU A 67 -12.57 1.47 17.08
C GLU A 67 -13.11 0.05 17.31
N GLY A 68 -12.63 -0.66 18.34
CA GLY A 68 -13.17 -1.96 18.77
C GLY A 68 -12.61 -3.19 18.03
N HIS A 69 -11.49 -3.04 17.33
CA HIS A 69 -10.77 -4.16 16.73
C HIS A 69 -9.84 -4.79 17.75
N GLU A 70 -9.79 -6.12 17.79
CA GLU A 70 -8.86 -6.81 18.66
C GLU A 70 -7.52 -7.03 17.94
N HIS A 71 -6.43 -6.60 18.58
CA HIS A 71 -5.07 -6.86 18.11
C HIS A 71 -4.77 -8.36 18.17
N ILE A 72 -4.30 -8.92 17.05
CA ILE A 72 -3.74 -10.26 17.01
C ILE A 72 -2.23 -10.23 16.71
N SER A 73 -1.49 -11.18 17.27
CA SER A 73 -0.07 -11.30 16.98
C SER A 73 0.18 -11.74 15.54
N ARG A 74 1.20 -11.14 14.92
CA ARG A 74 1.65 -11.50 13.56
C ARG A 74 1.95 -13.00 13.41
N TYR A 75 1.66 -13.51 12.23
CA TYR A 75 1.98 -14.86 11.80
C TYR A 75 3.43 -14.92 11.27
N PRO A 76 4.07 -16.11 11.27
CA PRO A 76 5.37 -16.26 10.61
C PRO A 76 5.19 -16.12 9.09
N THR A 77 6.20 -15.61 8.38
CA THR A 77 6.11 -15.38 6.93
C THR A 77 6.06 -16.66 6.10
N LEU A 78 6.29 -17.83 6.69
CA LEU A 78 6.22 -19.13 6.04
C LEU A 78 4.77 -19.68 6.06
N ALA A 79 3.98 -19.31 5.05
CA ALA A 79 2.57 -19.71 4.92
C ALA A 79 2.37 -21.24 4.81
N LYS A 80 3.39 -21.97 4.33
CA LYS A 80 3.38 -23.43 4.20
C LYS A 80 3.14 -24.20 5.51
N ARG A 81 3.14 -23.50 6.66
CA ARG A 81 2.80 -24.05 7.97
C ARG A 81 1.30 -24.32 8.16
N TRP A 82 0.42 -23.61 7.45
CA TRP A 82 -1.05 -23.78 7.56
C TRP A 82 -1.76 -23.93 6.22
N ARG A 83 -1.17 -23.55 5.10
CA ARG A 83 -1.75 -23.69 3.76
C ARG A 83 -0.77 -24.30 2.77
N ASP A 84 -1.25 -24.95 1.73
CA ASP A 84 -0.41 -25.74 0.83
C ASP A 84 -0.19 -25.15 -0.57
N ASP A 85 -0.86 -24.05 -0.88
CA ASP A 85 -0.93 -23.41 -2.20
C ASP A 85 0.03 -22.23 -2.39
N VAL A 86 0.56 -21.66 -1.31
CA VAL A 86 1.61 -20.61 -1.35
C VAL A 86 2.72 -20.89 -0.34
N PHE A 87 3.95 -20.48 -0.65
CA PHE A 87 5.10 -20.67 0.25
C PHE A 87 5.20 -19.57 1.31
N LEU A 88 5.02 -18.32 0.91
CA LEU A 88 5.22 -17.13 1.73
C LEU A 88 3.92 -16.34 1.92
N VAL A 89 3.81 -15.64 3.04
CA VAL A 89 2.73 -14.67 3.30
C VAL A 89 3.02 -13.42 2.46
N GLY A 90 2.19 -13.12 1.46
CA GLY A 90 2.33 -11.94 0.59
C GLY A 90 1.28 -10.83 0.85
N ALA A 91 0.29 -11.12 1.69
CA ALA A 91 -0.75 -10.22 2.17
C ALA A 91 -1.26 -10.72 3.53
N SER A 92 -1.80 -9.82 4.37
CA SER A 92 -2.36 -10.15 5.68
C SER A 92 -3.43 -11.23 5.60
N ILE A 93 -4.31 -11.16 4.59
CA ILE A 93 -5.38 -12.14 4.39
C ILE A 93 -4.89 -13.58 4.20
N PHE A 94 -3.64 -13.78 3.78
CA PHE A 94 -3.09 -15.13 3.59
C PHE A 94 -2.99 -15.91 4.92
N CYS A 95 -2.97 -15.20 6.05
CA CYS A 95 -3.00 -15.78 7.40
C CYS A 95 -4.35 -16.43 7.73
N PHE A 96 -5.43 -15.97 7.08
CA PHE A 96 -6.79 -16.42 7.35
C PHE A 96 -7.33 -17.35 6.25
N GLN A 97 -6.71 -17.34 5.07
CA GLN A 97 -7.03 -18.25 3.99
C GLN A 97 -6.38 -19.65 4.15
N PRO A 98 -7.04 -20.71 3.62
CA PRO A 98 -8.44 -20.74 3.18
C PRO A 98 -9.41 -21.05 4.33
N TRP A 99 -8.92 -21.41 5.51
CA TRP A 99 -9.73 -22.06 6.55
C TRP A 99 -10.73 -21.13 7.24
N ILE A 100 -10.31 -19.90 7.56
CA ILE A 100 -11.19 -18.91 8.21
C ILE A 100 -12.11 -18.29 7.17
N THR A 101 -11.59 -17.95 5.98
CA THR A 101 -12.39 -17.36 4.90
C THR A 101 -13.45 -18.31 4.33
N SER A 102 -13.26 -19.63 4.45
CA SER A 102 -14.28 -20.64 4.14
C SER A 102 -15.24 -20.95 5.29
N GLY A 103 -14.97 -20.43 6.49
CA GLY A 103 -15.77 -20.69 7.70
C GLY A 103 -15.53 -22.04 8.36
N LEU A 104 -14.50 -22.78 7.95
CA LEU A 104 -14.11 -24.05 8.57
C LEU A 104 -13.46 -23.85 9.95
N VAL A 105 -12.87 -22.68 10.18
CA VAL A 105 -12.21 -22.29 11.42
C VAL A 105 -12.72 -20.90 11.82
N GLU A 106 -12.99 -20.69 13.10
CA GLU A 106 -13.35 -19.35 13.60
C GLU A 106 -12.14 -18.42 13.56
N PRO A 107 -12.32 -17.13 13.25
CA PRO A 107 -11.24 -16.17 13.34
C PRO A 107 -10.79 -16.01 14.81
N PRO A 108 -9.51 -15.68 15.06
CA PRO A 108 -9.00 -15.46 16.42
C PRO A 108 -9.72 -14.33 17.16
N ALA A 109 -10.17 -13.31 16.43
CA ALA A 109 -11.07 -12.26 16.89
C ALA A 109 -11.89 -11.71 15.70
N ASN A 110 -12.97 -10.97 15.94
CA ASN A 110 -13.78 -10.41 14.87
C ASN A 110 -14.60 -9.19 15.39
N PRO A 111 -14.31 -7.96 14.94
CA PRO A 111 -13.28 -7.59 13.96
C PRO A 111 -11.87 -7.68 14.57
N LEU A 112 -10.87 -7.92 13.72
CA LEU A 112 -9.47 -8.06 14.14
C LEU A 112 -8.58 -7.04 13.45
N GLU A 113 -7.43 -6.75 14.06
CA GLU A 113 -6.35 -6.01 13.41
C GLU A 113 -4.99 -6.71 13.58
N VAL A 114 -4.11 -6.56 12.59
CA VAL A 114 -2.75 -7.11 12.59
C VAL A 114 -1.81 -6.27 11.73
N GLU A 115 -0.57 -6.10 12.18
CA GLU A 115 0.55 -5.64 11.36
C GLU A 115 1.36 -6.85 10.90
N GLN A 116 1.07 -7.35 9.69
CA GLN A 116 1.62 -8.60 9.17
C GLN A 116 2.81 -8.37 8.24
N PRO A 117 4.03 -8.81 8.60
CA PRO A 117 5.13 -8.88 7.65
C PRO A 117 4.77 -9.77 6.47
N SER A 118 4.96 -9.23 5.27
CA SER A 118 4.61 -9.84 4.00
C SER A 118 5.81 -9.81 3.07
N ILE A 119 6.01 -10.89 2.32
CA ILE A 119 7.12 -11.04 1.38
C ILE A 119 6.56 -11.17 -0.04
N ARG A 120 7.04 -10.31 -0.94
CA ARG A 120 6.78 -10.38 -2.38
C ARG A 120 8.11 -10.44 -3.12
N LEU A 121 8.26 -11.44 -3.98
CA LEU A 121 9.48 -11.66 -4.75
C LEU A 121 9.31 -11.33 -6.24
N ASN A 122 8.09 -10.99 -6.67
CA ASN A 122 7.82 -10.62 -8.06
C ASN A 122 8.56 -9.33 -8.45
N ASP A 123 8.69 -8.40 -7.49
CA ASP A 123 9.28 -7.08 -7.71
C ASP A 123 10.75 -7.00 -7.27
N VAL A 124 11.42 -8.15 -7.09
CA VAL A 124 12.78 -8.19 -6.55
C VAL A 124 13.77 -7.40 -7.41
N ASP A 125 13.58 -7.41 -8.73
CA ASP A 125 14.41 -6.65 -9.67
C ASP A 125 14.23 -5.13 -9.55
N ASN A 126 13.15 -4.66 -8.93
CA ASN A 126 12.84 -3.25 -8.71
C ASN A 126 13.35 -2.71 -7.36
N VAL A 127 13.76 -3.60 -6.45
CA VAL A 127 14.28 -3.26 -5.11
C VAL A 127 15.62 -2.56 -5.25
N GLY A 128 15.77 -1.42 -4.58
CA GLY A 128 16.93 -0.53 -4.69
C GLY A 128 16.94 0.36 -5.95
N ARG A 129 16.12 0.07 -6.97
CA ARG A 129 16.11 0.83 -8.24
C ARG A 129 15.02 1.89 -8.32
N THR A 130 13.89 1.64 -7.68
CA THR A 130 12.67 2.46 -7.81
C THR A 130 12.35 3.34 -6.60
N GLY A 131 13.17 3.27 -5.55
CA GLY A 131 12.94 4.01 -4.30
C GLY A 131 11.79 3.50 -3.41
N ARG A 132 10.86 2.67 -3.94
CA ARG A 132 9.63 2.27 -3.24
C ARG A 132 9.44 0.76 -3.02
N HIS A 133 10.04 -0.08 -3.86
CA HIS A 133 9.80 -1.52 -3.81
C HIS A 133 10.65 -2.20 -2.73
N MET A 134 10.03 -3.10 -1.97
CA MET A 134 10.69 -3.88 -0.94
C MET A 134 10.35 -5.36 -1.11
N THR A 135 11.30 -6.24 -0.83
CA THR A 135 10.99 -7.68 -0.78
C THR A 135 10.15 -8.04 0.43
N CYS A 136 10.35 -7.35 1.56
CA CYS A 136 9.66 -7.54 2.82
C CYS A 136 9.11 -6.19 3.30
N PHE A 137 7.82 -6.16 3.63
CA PHE A 137 7.12 -4.98 4.12
C PHE A 137 6.04 -5.39 5.12
N THR A 138 5.52 -4.45 5.89
CA THR A 138 4.53 -4.69 6.94
C THR A 138 3.18 -4.18 6.46
N MET A 139 2.27 -5.13 6.22
CA MET A 139 0.90 -4.82 5.85
C MET A 139 0.06 -4.68 7.13
N GLY A 140 -0.27 -3.44 7.49
CA GLY A 140 -1.30 -3.16 8.49
C GLY A 140 -2.66 -3.56 7.94
N SER A 141 -3.50 -4.20 8.73
CA SER A 141 -4.79 -4.71 8.28
C SER A 141 -5.80 -4.69 9.40
N HIS A 142 -7.01 -4.22 9.09
CA HIS A 142 -8.20 -4.61 9.82
C HIS A 142 -9.05 -5.55 8.96
N THR A 143 -9.42 -6.70 9.52
CA THR A 143 -10.15 -7.77 8.82
C THR A 143 -11.45 -8.07 9.53
N VAL A 144 -12.52 -8.29 8.75
CA VAL A 144 -13.83 -8.73 9.26
C VAL A 144 -14.31 -9.93 8.49
N ILE A 145 -14.69 -10.99 9.22
CA ILE A 145 -15.30 -12.18 8.65
C ILE A 145 -16.80 -12.11 8.87
N ASN A 146 -17.56 -11.66 7.86
CA ASN A 146 -19.02 -11.58 7.95
C ASN A 146 -19.66 -12.89 7.53
N LYS A 147 -20.33 -13.55 8.47
CA LYS A 147 -21.18 -14.71 8.20
C LYS A 147 -22.62 -14.26 7.98
N PRO A 148 -23.46 -15.00 7.24
CA PRO A 148 -24.87 -14.65 7.05
C PRO A 148 -25.63 -14.39 8.37
N GLU A 149 -25.30 -15.11 9.42
CA GLU A 149 -25.89 -15.00 10.76
C GLU A 149 -25.25 -13.93 11.65
N ASN A 150 -24.06 -13.43 11.30
CA ASN A 150 -23.32 -12.44 12.09
C ASN A 150 -22.55 -11.50 11.16
N PHE A 151 -23.20 -10.39 10.83
CA PHE A 151 -22.68 -9.35 9.95
C PHE A 151 -22.29 -8.13 10.78
N ILE A 152 -21.00 -7.82 10.82
CA ILE A 152 -20.42 -6.78 11.68
C ILE A 152 -20.44 -5.44 10.94
N TYR A 153 -19.66 -5.32 9.85
CA TYR A 153 -19.67 -4.14 8.98
C TYR A 153 -19.15 -4.48 7.57
N TRP A 154 -19.31 -3.54 6.63
CA TRP A 154 -18.91 -3.67 5.23
C TRP A 154 -18.30 -2.36 4.68
N GLU A 155 -18.50 -2.09 3.39
CA GLU A 155 -17.96 -0.94 2.64
C GLU A 155 -18.04 0.40 3.37
N ASP A 156 -19.22 0.79 3.86
CA ASP A 156 -19.40 2.12 4.47
C ASP A 156 -18.47 2.34 5.67
N GLU A 157 -18.39 1.36 6.58
CA GLU A 157 -17.57 1.48 7.78
C GLU A 157 -16.08 1.34 7.47
N THR A 158 -15.71 0.45 6.53
CA THR A 158 -14.31 0.31 6.10
C THR A 158 -13.76 1.61 5.54
N ILE A 159 -14.53 2.31 4.70
CA ILE A 159 -14.14 3.60 4.12
C ILE A 159 -14.07 4.68 5.22
N ARG A 160 -15.03 4.71 6.15
CA ARG A 160 -15.01 5.64 7.29
C ARG A 160 -13.74 5.47 8.12
N LEU A 161 -13.40 4.24 8.50
CA LEU A 161 -12.21 3.92 9.30
C LEU A 161 -10.93 4.34 8.57
N CYS A 162 -10.83 4.06 7.27
CA CYS A 162 -9.71 4.48 6.44
C CYS A 162 -9.55 6.01 6.40
N HIS A 163 -10.64 6.73 6.15
CA HIS A 163 -10.66 8.20 6.14
C HIS A 163 -10.23 8.78 7.49
N GLU A 164 -10.84 8.32 8.59
CA GLU A 164 -10.54 8.83 9.93
C GLU A 164 -9.13 8.46 10.40
N PHE A 165 -8.59 7.30 9.99
CA PHE A 165 -7.21 6.94 10.28
C PHE A 165 -6.24 7.94 9.64
N PHE A 166 -6.35 8.18 8.33
CA PHE A 166 -5.45 9.11 7.64
C PHE A 166 -5.57 10.55 8.16
N LYS A 167 -6.80 10.98 8.47
CA LYS A 167 -7.04 12.25 9.15
C LYS A 167 -6.40 12.31 10.54
N SER A 168 -6.43 11.21 11.31
CA SER A 168 -5.86 11.16 12.66
C SER A 168 -4.33 11.30 12.70
N ILE A 169 -3.65 10.95 11.60
CA ILE A 169 -2.20 11.11 11.45
C ILE A 169 -1.83 12.44 10.75
N GLY A 170 -2.81 13.31 10.50
CA GLY A 170 -2.60 14.65 9.96
C GLY A 170 -2.62 14.74 8.42
N ILE A 171 -3.03 13.70 7.70
CA ILE A 171 -3.21 13.84 6.24
C ILE A 171 -4.46 14.69 5.97
N ASN A 172 -4.28 15.73 5.15
CA ASN A 172 -5.41 16.49 4.61
C ASN A 172 -6.30 15.58 3.76
N THR A 173 -7.53 15.34 4.22
CA THR A 173 -8.43 14.38 3.57
C THR A 173 -8.85 14.79 2.17
N GLU A 174 -8.76 16.09 1.83
CA GLU A 174 -9.03 16.60 0.48
C GLU A 174 -8.01 16.08 -0.55
N GLU A 175 -6.82 15.70 -0.10
CA GLU A 175 -5.76 15.16 -0.95
C GLU A 175 -5.90 13.64 -1.17
N ILE A 176 -6.74 12.97 -0.37
CA ILE A 176 -7.01 11.54 -0.46
C ILE A 176 -7.96 11.25 -1.61
N THR A 177 -7.64 10.23 -2.39
CA THR A 177 -8.53 9.66 -3.39
C THR A 177 -8.81 8.19 -3.12
N PHE A 178 -10.03 7.75 -3.46
CA PHE A 178 -10.40 6.34 -3.46
C PHE A 178 -10.63 5.92 -4.92
N ILE A 179 -9.71 5.17 -5.50
CA ILE A 179 -9.77 4.69 -6.87
C ILE A 179 -10.46 3.34 -6.87
N LYS A 180 -11.52 3.21 -7.65
CA LYS A 180 -12.27 1.96 -7.74
C LYS A 180 -11.52 0.96 -8.61
N SER A 181 -11.27 -0.22 -8.07
CA SER A 181 -10.49 -1.28 -8.72
C SER A 181 -11.09 -2.67 -8.44
N TRP A 182 -10.38 -3.73 -8.84
CA TRP A 182 -10.74 -5.12 -8.60
C TRP A 182 -9.53 -5.90 -8.12
N TRP A 183 -9.66 -6.56 -6.97
CA TRP A 183 -8.58 -7.34 -6.39
C TRP A 183 -8.84 -8.84 -6.54
N LYS A 184 -7.76 -9.59 -6.80
CA LYS A 184 -7.77 -11.06 -6.90
C LYS A 184 -6.48 -11.65 -6.32
N GLY A 185 -6.60 -12.63 -5.44
CA GLY A 185 -5.44 -13.29 -4.83
C GLY A 185 -5.79 -14.40 -3.84
N GLY A 186 -4.92 -15.41 -3.73
CA GLY A 186 -5.06 -16.48 -2.74
C GLY A 186 -6.35 -17.31 -2.84
N GLY A 187 -6.99 -17.34 -4.02
CA GLY A 187 -8.24 -18.05 -4.28
C GLY A 187 -9.53 -17.24 -4.07
N ASN A 188 -9.43 -15.99 -3.63
CA ASN A 188 -10.57 -15.08 -3.44
C ASN A 188 -10.42 -13.81 -4.29
N GLU A 189 -11.54 -13.16 -4.56
CA GLU A 189 -11.57 -11.89 -5.28
C GLU A 189 -12.78 -11.02 -4.90
N GLY A 190 -12.70 -9.73 -5.21
CA GLY A 190 -13.76 -8.77 -4.93
C GLY A 190 -13.45 -7.36 -5.43
N PRO A 191 -14.46 -6.47 -5.48
CA PRO A 191 -14.23 -5.06 -5.72
C PRO A 191 -13.37 -4.46 -4.60
N CYS A 192 -12.58 -3.45 -4.94
CA CYS A 192 -11.77 -2.75 -3.95
C CYS A 192 -11.68 -1.24 -4.24
N TYR A 193 -11.16 -0.50 -3.25
CA TYR A 193 -10.67 0.86 -3.43
C TYR A 193 -9.18 0.92 -3.12
N GLU A 194 -8.40 1.41 -4.06
CA GLU A 194 -7.01 1.84 -3.85
C GLU A 194 -7.05 3.27 -3.31
N VAL A 195 -6.37 3.50 -2.19
CA VAL A 195 -6.42 4.77 -1.45
C VAL A 195 -5.08 5.47 -1.62
N CYS A 196 -5.11 6.60 -2.33
CA CYS A 196 -3.89 7.30 -2.74
C CYS A 196 -3.84 8.72 -2.16
N CYS A 197 -2.63 9.20 -1.93
CA CYS A 197 -2.35 10.57 -1.52
C CYS A 197 -1.03 11.01 -2.17
N ARG A 198 -1.01 12.21 -2.77
CA ARG A 198 0.18 12.78 -3.43
C ARG A 198 0.90 11.82 -4.40
N GLY A 199 0.14 11.05 -5.18
CA GLY A 199 0.69 10.16 -6.21
C GLY A 199 1.05 8.76 -5.73
N VAL A 200 0.99 8.46 -4.42
CA VAL A 200 1.32 7.14 -3.87
C VAL A 200 0.09 6.46 -3.27
N GLU A 201 -0.14 5.19 -3.63
CA GLU A 201 -1.09 4.29 -2.98
C GLU A 201 -0.61 3.93 -1.55
N LEU A 202 -1.42 4.29 -0.55
CA LEU A 202 -1.17 4.07 0.87
C LEU A 202 -1.90 2.84 1.43
N ALA A 203 -3.07 2.52 0.87
CA ALA A 203 -3.87 1.38 1.29
C ALA A 203 -4.73 0.82 0.16
N THR A 204 -5.12 -0.45 0.30
CA THR A 204 -6.15 -1.08 -0.51
C THR A 204 -7.25 -1.64 0.40
N LEU A 205 -8.51 -1.35 0.08
CA LEU A 205 -9.70 -1.80 0.81
C LEU A 205 -10.47 -2.80 -0.06
N VAL A 206 -10.31 -4.09 0.18
CA VAL A 206 -10.92 -5.19 -0.59
C VAL A 206 -12.18 -5.72 0.09
N PHE A 207 -13.22 -5.93 -0.72
CA PHE A 207 -14.49 -6.48 -0.31
C PHE A 207 -14.67 -7.86 -0.91
N MET A 208 -13.98 -8.85 -0.34
CA MET A 208 -14.00 -10.21 -0.86
C MET A 208 -15.38 -10.81 -0.70
N GLN A 209 -15.95 -11.17 -1.84
CA GLN A 209 -17.27 -11.79 -1.92
C GLN A 209 -17.34 -12.84 -3.03
N TYR A 210 -16.20 -13.18 -3.65
CA TYR A 210 -16.10 -14.26 -4.62
C TYR A 210 -14.94 -15.20 -4.31
N LYS A 211 -15.10 -16.47 -4.67
CA LYS A 211 -14.00 -17.42 -4.84
C LYS A 211 -13.69 -17.57 -6.33
N THR A 212 -12.41 -17.72 -6.66
CA THR A 212 -11.97 -18.04 -8.02
C THR A 212 -12.00 -19.55 -8.22
N LEU A 213 -12.70 -20.01 -9.26
CA LEU A 213 -12.78 -21.40 -9.67
C LEU A 213 -11.58 -21.81 -10.53
N GLU A 214 -11.32 -23.11 -10.67
CA GLU A 214 -10.19 -23.64 -11.48
C GLU A 214 -10.25 -23.21 -12.95
N ASN A 215 -11.44 -23.00 -13.48
CA ASN A 215 -11.66 -22.53 -14.86
C ASN A 215 -11.51 -21.00 -15.01
N GLY A 216 -11.22 -20.29 -13.93
CA GLY A 216 -11.08 -18.83 -13.89
C GLY A 216 -12.37 -18.05 -13.64
N ASP A 217 -13.54 -18.73 -13.60
CA ASP A 217 -14.80 -18.10 -13.26
C ASP A 217 -14.86 -17.73 -11.77
N LYS A 218 -15.80 -16.83 -11.43
CA LYS A 218 -16.03 -16.40 -10.05
C LYS A 218 -17.39 -16.88 -9.55
N GLU A 219 -17.42 -17.36 -8.31
CA GLU A 219 -18.63 -17.79 -7.62
C GLU A 219 -18.79 -16.98 -6.33
N GLU A 220 -19.98 -16.42 -6.08
CA GLU A 220 -20.22 -15.63 -4.86
C GLU A 220 -20.15 -16.54 -3.63
N ILE A 221 -19.44 -16.08 -2.60
CA ILE A 221 -19.28 -16.81 -1.34
C ILE A 221 -20.26 -16.28 -0.28
N PRO A 222 -20.83 -17.16 0.56
CA PRO A 222 -21.76 -16.74 1.62
C PRO A 222 -21.08 -15.93 2.72
N ILE A 223 -19.78 -16.16 2.94
CA ILE A 223 -18.97 -15.42 3.91
C ILE A 223 -18.34 -14.24 3.17
N LYS A 224 -18.72 -13.03 3.57
CA LYS A 224 -18.17 -11.80 3.01
C LYS A 224 -17.03 -11.32 3.89
N VAL A 225 -15.88 -10.97 3.31
CA VAL A 225 -14.70 -10.59 4.09
C VAL A 225 -14.27 -9.18 3.74
N VAL A 226 -14.17 -8.32 4.77
CA VAL A 226 -13.43 -7.06 4.66
C VAL A 226 -11.97 -7.40 4.80
N ASP A 227 -11.20 -7.11 3.77
CA ASP A 227 -9.76 -7.34 3.71
C ASP A 227 -9.07 -6.03 3.37
N THR A 228 -8.31 -5.49 4.31
CA THR A 228 -7.61 -4.23 4.11
C THR A 228 -6.11 -4.44 4.19
N GLY A 229 -5.38 -3.70 3.39
CA GLY A 229 -3.91 -3.68 3.40
C GLY A 229 -3.40 -2.26 3.36
N TYR A 230 -2.81 -1.80 4.46
CA TYR A 230 -2.15 -0.52 4.62
C TYR A 230 -0.64 -0.76 4.54
N GLY A 231 0.03 -0.13 3.58
CA GLY A 231 1.49 -0.24 3.44
C GLY A 231 2.17 0.63 4.48
N LEU A 232 2.52 0.09 5.64
CA LEU A 232 3.01 0.90 6.76
C LEU A 232 4.35 1.59 6.45
N GLU A 233 5.21 0.96 5.64
CA GLU A 233 6.44 1.59 5.13
C GLU A 233 6.15 2.77 4.19
N ARG A 234 5.10 2.68 3.35
CA ARG A 234 4.68 3.80 2.50
C ARG A 234 4.06 4.94 3.32
N ILE A 235 3.33 4.62 4.38
CA ILE A 235 2.77 5.62 5.29
C ILE A 235 3.87 6.31 6.10
N ALA A 236 4.89 5.57 6.57
CA ALA A 236 6.08 6.17 7.16
C ALA A 236 6.79 7.07 6.13
N TRP A 237 6.94 6.61 4.89
CA TRP A 237 7.59 7.37 3.82
C TRP A 237 6.88 8.68 3.49
N ILE A 238 5.55 8.66 3.27
CA ILE A 238 4.78 9.88 2.98
C ILE A 238 4.79 10.86 4.17
N SER A 239 4.95 10.36 5.40
CA SER A 239 5.04 11.18 6.60
C SER A 239 6.38 11.89 6.78
N GLN A 240 7.45 11.35 6.18
CA GLN A 240 8.81 11.87 6.30
C GLN A 240 9.26 12.65 5.06
N GLY A 241 8.72 12.33 3.88
CA GLY A 241 9.07 12.98 2.62
C GLY A 241 10.53 12.75 2.19
N THR A 242 11.16 11.66 2.64
CA THR A 242 12.53 11.32 2.28
C THR A 242 12.66 10.93 0.79
N PRO A 243 13.86 10.97 0.20
CA PRO A 243 14.08 10.59 -1.20
C PRO A 243 13.58 9.18 -1.54
N THR A 244 13.79 8.21 -0.63
CA THR A 244 13.31 6.84 -0.79
C THR A 244 12.58 6.33 0.44
N ALA A 245 11.76 5.29 0.27
CA ALA A 245 11.13 4.58 1.37
C ALA A 245 12.16 3.87 2.26
N TYR A 246 13.37 3.57 1.74
CA TYR A 246 14.44 2.96 2.52
C TYR A 246 15.01 3.94 3.54
N ASP A 247 15.16 5.20 3.17
CA ASP A 247 15.59 6.26 4.07
C ASP A 247 14.54 6.46 5.18
N ALA A 248 13.25 6.41 4.86
CA ALA A 248 12.18 6.52 5.85
C ALA A 248 12.14 5.35 6.85
N CYS A 249 12.38 4.12 6.38
CA CYS A 249 12.13 2.92 7.18
C CYS A 249 13.39 2.31 7.80
N PHE A 250 14.56 2.54 7.21
CA PHE A 250 15.80 1.84 7.52
C PHE A 250 17.00 2.80 7.64
N ALA A 251 16.79 4.09 7.90
CA ALA A 251 17.87 5.09 8.04
C ALA A 251 19.08 4.57 8.85
N PRO A 252 18.94 3.97 10.05
CA PRO A 252 20.12 3.52 10.81
C PRO A 252 20.98 2.48 10.09
N VAL A 253 20.36 1.63 9.25
CA VAL A 253 21.07 0.61 8.46
C VAL A 253 21.70 1.25 7.24
N VAL A 254 20.94 2.09 6.51
CA VAL A 254 21.42 2.81 5.33
C VAL A 254 22.60 3.70 5.68
N ASP A 255 22.51 4.48 6.75
CA ASP A 255 23.58 5.36 7.24
C ASP A 255 24.82 4.56 7.62
N LYS A 256 24.63 3.41 8.28
CA LYS A 256 25.76 2.56 8.65
C LYS A 256 26.45 1.96 7.44
N LEU A 257 25.69 1.59 6.40
CA LEU A 257 26.25 1.09 5.14
C LEU A 257 27.06 2.19 4.45
N LYS A 258 26.51 3.41 4.32
CA LYS A 258 27.22 4.59 3.77
C LYS A 258 28.55 4.85 4.50
N GLU A 259 28.53 4.79 5.84
CA GLU A 259 29.74 4.97 6.68
C GLU A 259 30.81 3.90 6.41
N ILE A 260 30.43 2.62 6.29
CA ILE A 260 31.38 1.52 6.11
C ILE A 260 31.93 1.47 4.68
N THR A 261 31.13 1.87 3.68
CA THR A 261 31.53 1.84 2.27
C THR A 261 32.18 3.14 1.79
N ASN A 262 32.06 4.23 2.57
CA ASN A 262 32.47 5.58 2.18
C ASN A 262 31.84 6.02 0.86
N VAL A 263 30.57 5.64 0.66
CA VAL A 263 29.74 6.06 -0.46
C VAL A 263 29.01 7.35 -0.09
N GLU A 264 29.17 8.38 -0.90
CA GLU A 264 28.34 9.59 -0.84
C GLU A 264 27.21 9.45 -1.85
N VAL A 265 25.98 9.74 -1.41
CA VAL A 265 24.79 9.69 -2.26
C VAL A 265 24.28 11.10 -2.51
N ASN A 266 23.82 11.35 -3.73
CA ASN A 266 23.16 12.61 -4.08
C ASN A 266 21.64 12.46 -3.87
N GLU A 267 21.12 13.09 -2.82
CA GLU A 267 19.69 13.01 -2.46
C GLU A 267 18.77 13.58 -3.53
N GLU A 268 19.21 14.58 -4.31
CA GLU A 268 18.43 15.16 -5.42
C GLU A 268 18.26 14.13 -6.56
N ILE A 269 19.32 13.38 -6.88
CA ILE A 269 19.27 12.29 -7.85
C ILE A 269 18.34 11.18 -7.36
N LEU A 270 18.43 10.78 -6.09
CA LEU A 270 17.58 9.73 -5.52
C LEU A 270 16.11 10.13 -5.48
N ALA A 271 15.82 11.37 -5.07
CA ALA A 271 14.47 11.92 -5.04
C ALA A 271 13.87 11.91 -6.44
N ARG A 272 14.58 12.47 -7.43
CA ARG A 272 14.08 12.54 -8.80
C ARG A 272 13.94 11.16 -9.43
N ASN A 273 14.83 10.21 -9.10
CA ASN A 273 14.70 8.83 -9.51
C ASN A 273 13.44 8.17 -8.95
N ALA A 274 13.10 8.38 -7.68
CA ALA A 274 11.89 7.83 -7.09
C ALA A 274 10.62 8.42 -7.74
N GLU A 275 10.59 9.73 -8.02
CA GLU A 275 9.49 10.40 -8.72
C GLU A 275 9.25 9.82 -10.12
N ILE A 276 10.31 9.75 -10.95
CA ILE A 276 10.20 9.23 -12.32
C ILE A 276 9.92 7.73 -12.32
N ALA A 277 10.57 6.95 -11.43
CA ALA A 277 10.30 5.52 -11.31
C ALA A 277 8.86 5.25 -10.88
N GLY A 278 8.21 6.15 -10.13
CA GLY A 278 6.79 6.08 -9.81
C GLY A 278 5.91 6.11 -11.05
N MET A 279 6.32 6.85 -12.07
CA MET A 279 5.59 7.08 -13.32
C MET A 279 5.84 6.01 -14.39
N MET A 280 6.71 5.04 -14.11
CA MET A 280 7.10 4.00 -15.06
C MET A 280 6.66 2.62 -14.55
N ASP A 281 6.21 1.81 -15.49
CA ASP A 281 6.16 0.36 -15.28
C ASP A 281 7.52 -0.21 -15.63
N ILE A 282 8.16 -0.90 -14.68
CA ILE A 282 9.53 -1.37 -14.82
C ILE A 282 9.50 -2.88 -14.71
N GLU A 283 9.54 -3.53 -15.87
CA GLU A 283 9.52 -4.99 -15.98
C GLU A 283 10.89 -5.54 -16.37
N ASP A 284 11.67 -4.79 -17.14
CA ASP A 284 12.93 -5.28 -17.69
C ASP A 284 14.14 -4.31 -17.59
N ILE A 285 15.29 -4.79 -18.05
CA ILE A 285 16.56 -4.05 -18.02
C ILE A 285 16.53 -2.84 -18.97
N GLY A 286 15.74 -2.92 -20.05
CA GLY A 286 15.49 -1.81 -20.96
C GLY A 286 14.79 -0.66 -20.25
N ASP A 287 13.72 -0.96 -19.49
CA ASP A 287 12.96 0.03 -18.72
C ASP A 287 13.84 0.74 -17.68
N ILE A 288 14.74 -0.02 -17.02
CA ILE A 288 15.70 0.55 -16.08
C ILE A 288 16.66 1.52 -16.77
N ARG A 289 17.13 1.19 -17.98
CA ARG A 289 18.01 2.11 -18.73
C ARG A 289 17.27 3.37 -19.12
N GLU A 290 16.01 3.24 -19.52
CA GLU A 290 15.16 4.38 -19.84
C GLU A 290 14.94 5.27 -18.62
N LEU A 291 14.59 4.69 -17.47
CA LEU A 291 14.47 5.42 -16.19
C LEU A 291 15.73 6.25 -15.92
N ARG A 292 16.91 5.60 -15.95
CA ARG A 292 18.18 6.27 -15.66
C ARG A 292 18.46 7.43 -16.61
N GLN A 293 18.15 7.25 -17.90
CA GLN A 293 18.30 8.30 -18.90
C GLN A 293 17.33 9.46 -18.65
N GLN A 294 16.05 9.17 -18.36
CA GLN A 294 15.06 10.20 -18.06
C GLN A 294 15.43 11.02 -16.81
N VAL A 295 15.97 10.37 -15.77
CA VAL A 295 16.44 11.07 -14.57
C VAL A 295 17.63 11.98 -14.89
N ALA A 296 18.65 11.45 -15.58
CA ALA A 296 19.81 12.23 -15.97
C ALA A 296 19.44 13.45 -16.83
N ASP A 297 18.55 13.25 -17.83
CA ASP A 297 18.05 14.31 -18.69
C ASP A 297 17.26 15.36 -17.90
N SER A 298 16.43 14.93 -16.94
CA SER A 298 15.63 15.86 -16.11
C SER A 298 16.47 16.73 -15.18
N LEU A 299 17.64 16.25 -14.75
CA LEU A 299 18.58 16.98 -13.90
C LEU A 299 19.68 17.69 -14.71
N ASN A 300 19.67 17.55 -16.05
CA ASN A 300 20.68 18.12 -16.94
C ASN A 300 22.12 17.68 -16.57
N ILE A 301 22.27 16.40 -16.19
CA ILE A 301 23.55 15.73 -15.90
C ILE A 301 23.82 14.63 -16.93
N SER A 302 25.06 14.14 -16.97
CA SER A 302 25.38 13.00 -17.83
C SER A 302 24.88 11.68 -17.23
N LEU A 303 24.62 10.67 -18.07
CA LEU A 303 24.30 9.33 -17.59
C LEU A 303 25.45 8.73 -16.74
N GLU A 304 26.70 9.06 -17.06
CA GLU A 304 27.86 8.65 -16.28
C GLU A 304 27.82 9.23 -14.86
N GLU A 305 27.57 10.53 -14.74
CA GLU A 305 27.40 11.22 -13.45
C GLU A 305 26.22 10.67 -12.65
N TYR A 306 25.09 10.38 -13.31
CA TYR A 306 23.97 9.69 -12.68
C TYR A 306 24.40 8.32 -12.10
N LEU A 307 25.08 7.50 -12.91
CA LEU A 307 25.48 6.15 -12.50
C LEU A 307 26.47 6.17 -11.33
N GLU A 308 27.41 7.10 -11.33
CA GLU A 308 28.36 7.29 -10.22
C GLU A 308 27.67 7.56 -8.88
N ASN A 309 26.51 8.23 -8.89
CA ASN A 309 25.79 8.64 -7.68
C ASN A 309 24.63 7.71 -7.29
N ALA A 310 24.07 6.95 -8.22
CA ALA A 310 22.84 6.16 -8.02
C ALA A 310 23.04 4.64 -8.08
N GLU A 311 24.18 4.15 -8.60
CA GLU A 311 24.49 2.71 -8.62
C GLU A 311 25.04 2.15 -7.29
N PRO A 312 25.93 2.87 -6.56
CA PRO A 312 26.40 2.44 -5.25
C PRO A 312 25.31 2.32 -4.17
#